data_AF-A0A9E5QB54-F1
#
_entry.id   AF-A0A9E5QB54-F1
#
_cell.length_a   1.000
_cell.length_b   1.000
_cell.length_c   1.000
_cell.angle_alpha   90.00
_cell.angle_beta   90.00
_cell.angle_gamma   90.00
#
_symmetry.space_group_name_H-M   'P 1'
#
loop_
_entity.id
_entity.type
_entity.pdbx_description
1 polymer ?
#
loop_
_entity_poly.entity_id
_entity_poly.type
_entity_poly.pdbx_seq_one_letter_code
_entity_poly.pdbx_strand_id
1 'polypeptide(L)'
;RMHWADISREYLLNDAEINFLGDLEFADGSPLYNERELKHMLDVKIVVGYTMIVFYLGLAIILGVGYWWIRTNRADQYLSALSKGGWFTVGLIVFVITMIIINFNVFFVAFHRVFFEGDTWLFNYSDTLIRLFPEVFWRDAFLMIGGLGLIIGAVVGWGAPKLHRRFG
;
A
#
# COMPACT_ATOMS: atom_id res chain seq x y z
N ARG A 1 -11.53 -18.66 9.07
CA ARG A 1 -10.30 -17.99 8.59
C ARG A 1 -10.63 -16.73 7.80
N MET A 2 -11.35 -16.82 6.67
CA MET A 2 -11.76 -15.62 5.90
C MET A 2 -12.51 -14.59 6.75
N HIS A 3 -13.49 -15.02 7.55
CA HIS A 3 -14.23 -14.12 8.46
C HIS A 3 -13.33 -13.27 9.37
N TRP A 4 -12.37 -13.90 10.06
CA TRP A 4 -11.44 -13.18 10.94
C TRP A 4 -10.49 -12.25 10.19
N ALA A 5 -10.04 -12.67 8.99
CA ALA A 5 -9.21 -11.82 8.14
C ALA A 5 -9.99 -10.58 7.63
N ASP A 6 -11.28 -10.73 7.33
CA ASP A 6 -12.13 -9.61 6.93
C ASP A 6 -12.31 -8.60 8.07
N ILE A 7 -12.50 -9.06 9.32
CA ILE A 7 -12.59 -8.19 10.50
C ILE A 7 -11.27 -7.43 10.71
N SER A 8 -10.12 -8.11 10.61
CA SER A 8 -8.81 -7.44 10.69
C SER A 8 -8.61 -6.39 9.61
N ARG A 9 -9.07 -6.65 8.39
CA ARG A 9 -9.01 -5.66 7.30
C ARG A 9 -9.93 -4.48 7.59
N GLU A 10 -11.14 -4.73 8.09
CA GLU A 10 -12.11 -3.69 8.43
C GLU A 10 -11.55 -2.74 9.50
N TYR A 11 -10.89 -3.28 10.52
CA TYR A 11 -10.20 -2.48 11.54
C TYR A 11 -9.21 -1.46 10.95
N LEU A 12 -8.49 -1.82 9.88
CA LEU A 12 -7.53 -0.92 9.24
C LEU A 12 -8.18 0.24 8.47
N LEU A 13 -9.48 0.13 8.17
CA LEU A 13 -10.20 1.06 7.30
C LEU A 13 -11.30 1.86 8.01
N ASN A 14 -11.49 1.63 9.31
CA ASN A 14 -12.48 2.32 10.14
C ASN A 14 -11.81 3.10 11.29
N ASP A 15 -12.61 3.81 12.09
CA ASP A 15 -12.11 4.59 13.24
C ASP A 15 -12.09 3.80 14.55
N ALA A 16 -12.23 2.47 14.51
CA ALA A 16 -12.31 1.67 15.72
C ALA A 16 -11.00 1.63 16.51
N GLU A 17 -11.08 1.60 17.84
CA GLU A 17 -9.92 1.42 18.72
C GLU A 17 -9.42 -0.03 18.71
N ILE A 18 -8.23 -0.28 19.27
CA ILE A 18 -7.61 -1.62 19.24
C ILE A 18 -8.45 -2.71 19.91
N ASN A 19 -9.33 -2.34 20.86
CA ASN A 19 -10.27 -3.27 21.50
C ASN A 19 -11.23 -3.93 20.50
N PHE A 20 -11.47 -3.32 19.34
CA PHE A 20 -12.23 -3.96 18.25
C PHE A 20 -11.64 -5.30 17.81
N LEU A 21 -10.31 -5.44 17.90
CA LEU A 21 -9.62 -6.73 17.70
C LEU A 21 -9.33 -7.44 19.03
N GLY A 22 -9.04 -6.68 20.10
CA GLY A 22 -8.69 -7.22 21.42
C GLY A 22 -9.81 -8.00 22.10
N ASP A 23 -11.08 -7.63 21.84
CA ASP A 23 -12.26 -8.27 22.42
C ASP A 23 -12.69 -9.54 21.65
N LEU A 24 -11.99 -9.90 20.57
CA LEU A 24 -12.29 -11.10 19.80
C LEU A 24 -11.72 -12.33 20.50
N GLU A 25 -12.55 -13.36 20.65
CA GLU A 25 -12.20 -14.61 21.31
C GLU A 25 -12.49 -15.83 20.42
N PHE A 26 -11.76 -16.91 20.64
CA PHE A 26 -12.10 -18.24 20.14
C PHE A 26 -13.32 -18.81 20.90
N ALA A 27 -13.86 -19.92 20.40
CA ALA A 27 -15.02 -20.58 21.01
C ALA A 27 -14.78 -21.10 22.44
N ASP A 28 -13.51 -21.25 22.84
CA ASP A 28 -13.10 -21.65 24.19
C ASP A 28 -12.87 -20.44 25.13
N GLY A 29 -13.14 -19.21 24.67
CA GLY A 29 -12.96 -17.97 25.42
C GLY A 29 -11.51 -17.47 25.46
N SER A 30 -10.59 -18.11 24.74
CA SER A 30 -9.22 -17.59 24.63
C SER A 30 -9.14 -16.42 23.65
N PRO A 31 -8.30 -15.39 23.91
CA PRO A 31 -8.16 -14.25 23.00
C PRO A 31 -7.72 -14.68 21.59
N LEU A 32 -8.33 -14.10 20.57
CA LEU A 32 -8.02 -14.38 19.17
C LEU A 32 -6.62 -13.88 18.80
N TYR A 33 -6.26 -12.70 19.29
CA TYR A 33 -4.95 -12.06 19.11
C TYR A 33 -4.25 -11.92 20.45
N ASN A 34 -2.94 -12.14 20.47
CA ASN A 34 -2.13 -11.78 21.61
C ASN A 34 -1.72 -10.29 21.58
N GLU A 35 -1.20 -9.79 22.70
CA GLU A 35 -0.77 -8.39 22.87
C GLU A 35 0.22 -7.91 21.80
N ARG A 36 1.13 -8.77 21.33
CA ARG A 36 2.10 -8.41 20.28
C ARG A 36 1.40 -8.20 18.95
N GLU A 37 0.46 -9.09 18.60
CA GLU A 37 -0.33 -8.98 17.37
C GLU A 37 -1.21 -7.74 17.38
N LEU A 38 -1.83 -7.42 18.52
CA LEU A 38 -2.62 -6.20 18.68
C LEU A 38 -1.77 -4.94 18.51
N LYS A 39 -0.60 -4.89 19.16
CA LYS A 39 0.33 -3.76 19.01
C LYS A 39 0.76 -3.59 17.55
N HIS A 40 1.08 -4.69 16.86
CA HIS A 40 1.43 -4.62 15.44
C HIS A 40 0.26 -4.16 14.57
N MET A 41 -0.96 -4.62 14.82
CA MET A 41 -2.15 -4.18 14.07
C MET A 41 -2.41 -2.67 14.26
N LEU A 42 -2.16 -2.14 15.46
CA LEU A 42 -2.21 -0.70 15.71
C LEU A 42 -1.12 0.04 14.90
N ASP A 43 0.11 -0.44 14.91
CA ASP A 43 1.21 0.14 14.12
C ASP A 43 0.84 0.15 12.62
N VAL A 44 0.30 -0.97 12.09
CA VAL A 44 -0.16 -1.09 10.70
C VAL A 44 -1.28 -0.10 10.40
N LYS A 45 -2.26 0.06 11.30
CA LYS A 45 -3.35 1.03 11.12
C LYS A 45 -2.83 2.46 11.00
N ILE A 46 -1.85 2.84 11.81
CA ILE A 46 -1.21 4.16 11.76
C ILE A 46 -0.51 4.36 10.41
N VAL A 47 0.29 3.38 9.95
CA VAL A 47 0.99 3.44 8.66
C VAL A 47 0.00 3.51 7.49
N VAL A 48 -1.10 2.74 7.53
CA VAL A 48 -2.16 2.79 6.53
C VAL A 48 -2.82 4.18 6.51
N GLY A 49 -3.11 4.76 7.68
CA GLY A 49 -3.65 6.11 7.81
C GLY A 49 -2.75 7.16 7.17
N TYR A 50 -1.45 7.18 7.50
CA TYR A 50 -0.49 8.10 6.89
C TYR A 50 -0.34 7.87 5.38
N THR A 51 -0.36 6.61 4.94
CA THR A 51 -0.30 6.26 3.52
C THR A 51 -1.49 6.86 2.75
N MET A 52 -2.71 6.76 3.31
CA MET A 52 -3.91 7.36 2.72
C MET A 52 -3.83 8.88 2.67
N ILE A 53 -3.35 9.52 3.75
CA ILE A 53 -3.15 10.98 3.77
C ILE A 53 -2.19 11.42 2.67
N VAL A 54 -1.01 10.78 2.57
CA VAL A 54 -0.01 11.09 1.54
C VAL A 54 -0.59 10.86 0.13
N PHE A 55 -1.34 9.78 -0.07
CA PHE A 55 -1.99 9.47 -1.33
C PHE A 55 -2.98 10.56 -1.75
N TYR A 56 -3.92 10.94 -0.88
CA TYR A 56 -4.94 11.94 -1.21
C TYR A 56 -4.35 13.35 -1.37
N LEU A 57 -3.40 13.74 -0.52
CA LEU A 57 -2.69 15.02 -0.66
C LEU A 57 -1.89 15.08 -1.97
N GLY A 58 -1.16 14.00 -2.29
CA GLY A 58 -0.43 13.90 -3.55
C GLY A 58 -1.34 14.01 -4.76
N LEU A 59 -2.48 13.31 -4.74
CA LEU A 59 -3.49 13.39 -5.80
C LEU A 59 -4.05 14.82 -5.93
N ALA A 60 -4.40 15.46 -4.81
CA ALA A 60 -4.90 16.83 -4.80
C ALA A 60 -3.86 17.83 -5.38
N ILE A 61 -2.58 17.65 -5.06
CA ILE A 61 -1.49 18.48 -5.61
C ILE A 61 -1.36 18.26 -7.12
N ILE A 62 -1.34 17.01 -7.59
CA ILE A 62 -1.23 16.70 -9.03
C ILE A 62 -2.40 17.34 -9.80
N LEU A 63 -3.64 17.18 -9.30
CA LEU A 63 -4.83 17.77 -9.92
C LEU A 63 -4.83 19.30 -9.86
N GLY A 64 -4.45 19.88 -8.72
CA GLY A 64 -4.39 21.33 -8.52
C GLY A 64 -3.34 22.00 -9.42
N VAL A 65 -2.14 21.41 -9.50
CA VAL A 65 -1.08 21.85 -10.43
C VAL A 65 -1.54 21.69 -11.88
N GLY A 66 -2.18 20.56 -12.21
CA GLY A 66 -2.74 20.32 -13.53
C GLY A 66 -3.75 21.39 -13.93
N TYR A 67 -4.71 21.70 -13.05
CA TYR A 67 -5.68 22.76 -13.26
C TYR A 67 -4.99 24.12 -13.49
N TRP A 68 -4.03 24.49 -12.64
CA TRP A 68 -3.30 25.74 -12.75
C TRP A 68 -2.50 25.86 -14.06
N TRP A 69 -1.78 24.81 -14.47
CA TRP A 69 -0.99 24.81 -15.70
C TRP A 69 -1.86 24.81 -16.96
N ILE A 70 -3.00 24.14 -16.94
CA ILE A 70 -3.97 24.21 -18.05
C ILE A 70 -4.50 25.64 -18.19
N ARG A 71 -4.87 26.31 -17.09
CA ARG A 71 -5.37 27.70 -17.10
C ARG A 71 -4.34 28.73 -17.54
N THR A 72 -3.05 28.42 -17.43
CA THR A 72 -1.93 29.30 -17.82
C THR A 72 -1.31 28.92 -19.17
N ASN A 73 -2.00 28.10 -19.97
CA ASN A 73 -1.54 27.63 -21.29
C ASN A 73 -0.21 26.87 -21.25
N ARG A 74 0.04 26.12 -20.16
CA ARG A 74 1.21 25.26 -19.93
C ARG A 74 0.84 23.78 -19.89
N ALA A 75 -0.25 23.38 -20.55
CA ALA A 75 -0.74 22.01 -20.58
C ALA A 75 0.33 21.01 -21.07
N ASP A 76 1.17 21.42 -22.01
CA ASP A 76 2.22 20.56 -22.58
C ASP A 76 3.31 20.22 -21.56
N GLN A 77 3.68 21.20 -20.73
CA GLN A 77 4.63 21.00 -19.64
C GLN A 77 4.04 20.03 -18.60
N TYR A 78 2.73 20.14 -18.34
CA TYR A 78 2.02 19.27 -17.40
C TYR A 78 1.99 17.82 -17.89
N LEU A 79 1.58 17.61 -19.15
CA LEU A 79 1.53 16.29 -19.75
C LEU A 79 2.93 15.65 -19.87
N SER A 80 3.95 16.46 -20.17
CA SER A 80 5.35 16.00 -20.16
C SER A 80 5.81 15.59 -18.76
N ALA A 81 5.47 16.36 -17.72
CA ALA A 81 5.78 16.02 -16.33
C ALA A 81 5.06 14.75 -15.88
N LEU A 82 3.76 14.61 -16.20
CA LEU A 82 2.99 13.38 -15.93
C LEU A 82 3.59 12.17 -16.63
N SER A 83 3.98 12.31 -17.90
CA SER A 83 4.61 11.23 -18.65
C SER A 83 5.92 10.76 -17.98
N LYS A 84 6.79 11.69 -17.61
CA LYS A 84 8.03 11.38 -16.88
C LYS A 84 7.75 10.74 -15.52
N GLY A 85 6.78 11.25 -14.78
CA GLY A 85 6.34 10.68 -13.51
C GLY A 85 5.82 9.25 -13.67
N GLY A 86 5.01 8.98 -14.70
CA GLY A 86 4.52 7.65 -15.01
C GLY A 86 5.65 6.65 -15.26
N TRP A 87 6.64 7.01 -16.09
CA TRP A 87 7.80 6.15 -16.35
C TRP A 87 8.72 5.99 -15.14
N PHE A 88 8.89 7.03 -14.32
CA PHE A 88 9.63 6.94 -13.07
C PHE A 88 8.96 5.95 -12.10
N THR A 89 7.63 6.03 -11.94
CA THR A 89 6.85 5.09 -11.14
C THR A 89 6.97 3.66 -11.66
N VAL A 90 6.92 3.46 -12.99
CA VAL A 90 7.15 2.14 -13.60
C VAL A 90 8.53 1.59 -13.20
N GLY A 91 9.59 2.39 -13.32
CA GLY A 91 10.93 1.99 -12.93
C GLY A 91 11.03 1.60 -11.45
N LEU A 92 10.42 2.38 -10.56
CA LEU A 92 10.39 2.09 -9.12
C LEU A 92 9.65 0.77 -8.81
N ILE A 93 8.50 0.54 -9.45
CA ILE A 93 7.71 -0.67 -9.23
C ILE A 93 8.43 -1.90 -9.78
N VAL A 94 9.05 -1.81 -10.98
CA VAL A 94 9.86 -2.91 -11.53
C VAL A 94 10.99 -3.27 -10.57
N PHE A 95 11.67 -2.26 -10.00
CA PHE A 95 12.72 -2.49 -9.00
C PHE A 95 12.18 -3.23 -7.78
N VAL A 96 11.07 -2.78 -7.19
CA VAL A 96 10.45 -3.42 -6.01
C VAL A 96 9.99 -4.86 -6.31
N ILE A 97 9.29 -5.07 -7.42
CA ILE A 97 8.85 -6.41 -7.85
C ILE A 97 10.05 -7.35 -8.06
N THR A 98 11.15 -6.83 -8.63
CA THR A 98 12.37 -7.62 -8.82
C THR A 98 12.93 -8.09 -7.48
N MET A 99 12.96 -7.24 -6.45
CA MET A 99 13.40 -7.64 -5.10
C MET A 99 12.48 -8.71 -4.51
N ILE A 100 11.16 -8.55 -4.65
CA ILE A 100 10.15 -9.52 -4.20
C ILE A 100 10.38 -10.90 -4.84
N ILE A 101 10.63 -10.94 -6.15
CA ILE A 101 10.83 -12.20 -6.90
C ILE A 101 12.16 -12.87 -6.53
N ILE A 102 13.24 -12.09 -6.35
CA ILE A 102 14.56 -12.64 -6.03
C ILE A 102 14.58 -13.20 -4.61
N ASN A 103 14.09 -12.44 -3.63
CA ASN A 103 14.10 -12.86 -2.23
C ASN A 103 13.03 -12.12 -1.42
N PHE A 104 11.84 -12.72 -1.36
CA PHE A 104 10.72 -12.14 -0.63
C PHE A 104 11.04 -11.93 0.86
N ASN A 105 11.75 -12.85 1.50
CA ASN A 105 12.06 -12.74 2.94
C ASN A 105 12.93 -11.52 3.26
N VAL A 106 13.97 -11.28 2.47
CA VAL A 106 14.82 -10.09 2.64
C VAL A 106 14.03 -8.81 2.38
N PHE A 107 13.20 -8.80 1.33
CA PHE A 107 12.32 -7.67 1.04
C PHE A 107 11.33 -7.41 2.19
N PHE A 108 10.66 -8.45 2.69
CA PHE A 108 9.67 -8.37 3.76
C PHE A 108 10.30 -7.84 5.04
N VAL A 109 11.46 -8.34 5.44
CA VAL A 109 12.20 -7.80 6.60
C VAL A 109 12.61 -6.34 6.40
N ALA A 110 13.13 -5.98 5.21
CA ALA A 110 13.52 -4.61 4.92
C ALA A 110 12.32 -3.65 4.96
N PHE A 111 11.19 -4.06 4.38
CA PHE A 111 9.93 -3.33 4.43
C PHE A 111 9.52 -3.08 5.89
N HIS A 112 9.50 -4.12 6.73
CA HIS A 112 9.10 -3.97 8.13
C HIS A 112 10.02 -3.04 8.91
N ARG A 113 11.34 -3.10 8.68
CA ARG A 113 12.30 -2.20 9.34
C ARG A 113 12.17 -0.73 8.94
N VAL A 114 11.58 -0.44 7.78
CA VAL A 114 11.32 0.93 7.32
C VAL A 114 10.10 1.52 8.03
N PHE A 115 9.07 0.72 8.26
CA PHE A 115 7.76 1.20 8.74
C PHE A 115 7.49 0.93 10.22
N PHE A 116 8.17 -0.05 10.83
CA PHE A 116 7.90 -0.50 12.19
C PHE A 116 9.17 -0.51 13.02
N GLU A 117 9.07 0.04 14.23
CA GLU A 117 10.15 0.00 15.22
C GLU A 117 10.04 -1.26 16.09
N GLY A 118 11.20 -1.79 16.50
CA GLY A 118 11.27 -2.97 17.35
C GLY A 118 10.84 -4.26 16.64
N ASP A 119 10.17 -5.13 17.40
CA ASP A 119 9.90 -6.53 17.08
C ASP A 119 8.41 -6.90 17.09
N THR A 120 7.51 -5.91 17.01
CA THR A 120 6.06 -6.14 17.06
C THR A 120 5.56 -7.01 15.91
N TRP A 121 6.26 -7.00 14.77
CA TRP A 121 5.95 -7.76 13.56
C TRP A 121 6.60 -9.17 13.51
N LEU A 122 7.37 -9.56 14.55
CA LEU A 122 8.01 -10.88 14.63
C LEU A 122 7.11 -11.89 15.36
N PHE A 123 6.39 -12.69 14.57
CA PHE A 123 5.41 -13.65 15.06
C PHE A 123 5.95 -15.09 15.13
N ASN A 124 5.39 -15.86 16.06
CA ASN A 124 5.50 -17.31 16.05
C ASN A 124 4.54 -17.90 15.03
N TYR A 125 4.84 -19.09 14.50
CA TYR A 125 3.91 -19.82 13.61
C TYR A 125 2.57 -20.16 14.26
N SER A 126 2.50 -20.14 15.59
CA SER A 126 1.29 -20.33 16.39
C SER A 126 0.45 -19.06 16.57
N ASP A 127 0.91 -17.90 16.12
CA ASP A 127 0.19 -16.64 16.26
C ASP A 127 -0.92 -16.58 15.20
N THR A 128 -2.00 -15.90 15.52
CA THR A 128 -3.21 -15.87 14.68
C THR A 128 -2.99 -15.09 13.39
N LEU A 129 -2.35 -13.93 13.46
CA LEU A 129 -2.17 -12.97 12.39
C LEU A 129 -1.35 -13.55 11.24
N ILE A 130 -0.24 -14.25 11.53
CA ILE A 130 0.57 -14.90 10.49
C ILE A 130 -0.15 -16.10 9.84
N ARG A 131 -1.10 -16.74 10.54
CA ARG A 131 -1.96 -17.80 9.97
C ARG A 131 -3.10 -17.23 9.13
N LEU A 132 -3.59 -16.04 9.44
CA LEU A 132 -4.60 -15.34 8.65
C LEU A 132 -3.99 -14.71 7.39
N PHE A 133 -2.80 -14.13 7.52
CA PHE A 133 -2.07 -13.44 6.45
C PHE A 133 -0.69 -14.08 6.25
N PRO A 134 -0.63 -15.31 5.69
CA PRO A 134 0.63 -16.01 5.49
C PRO A 134 1.53 -15.27 4.49
N GLU A 135 2.82 -15.58 4.47
CA GLU A 135 3.81 -14.98 3.58
C GLU A 135 3.36 -14.94 2.10
N VAL A 136 2.77 -16.04 1.61
CA VAL A 136 2.26 -16.16 0.24
C VAL A 136 1.18 -15.13 -0.06
N PHE A 137 0.28 -14.85 0.91
CA PHE A 137 -0.75 -13.82 0.74
C PHE A 137 -0.11 -12.46 0.49
N TRP A 138 0.89 -12.09 1.29
CA TRP A 138 1.57 -10.80 1.13
C TRP A 138 2.36 -10.70 -0.16
N ARG A 139 3.09 -11.76 -0.54
CA ARG A 139 3.80 -11.82 -1.81
C ARG A 139 2.84 -11.59 -2.99
N ASP A 140 1.73 -12.31 -3.00
CA ASP A 140 0.76 -12.22 -4.09
C ASP A 140 0.06 -10.85 -4.10
N ALA A 141 -0.23 -10.27 -2.93
CA ALA A 141 -0.77 -8.91 -2.81
C ALA A 141 0.20 -7.86 -3.35
N PHE A 142 1.49 -7.91 -2.99
CA PHE A 142 2.49 -6.99 -3.52
C PHE A 142 2.63 -7.10 -5.05
N LEU A 143 2.63 -8.33 -5.59
CA LEU A 143 2.70 -8.55 -7.04
C LEU A 143 1.45 -8.04 -7.76
N MET A 144 0.26 -8.26 -7.20
CA MET A 144 -1.00 -7.79 -7.78
C MET A 144 -1.09 -6.26 -7.79
N ILE A 145 -0.82 -5.62 -6.65
CA ILE A 145 -0.86 -4.15 -6.53
C ILE A 145 0.24 -3.53 -7.39
N GLY A 146 1.45 -4.10 -7.36
CA GLY A 146 2.55 -3.67 -8.22
C GLY A 146 2.20 -3.80 -9.71
N GLY A 147 1.61 -4.92 -10.13
CA GLY A 147 1.17 -5.14 -11.50
C GLY A 147 0.14 -4.11 -11.97
N LEU A 148 -0.86 -3.79 -11.13
CA LEU A 148 -1.81 -2.72 -11.42
C LEU A 148 -1.10 -1.35 -11.52
N GLY A 149 -0.18 -1.07 -10.61
CA GLY A 149 0.62 0.16 -10.64
C GLY A 149 1.49 0.28 -11.90
N LEU A 150 2.05 -0.82 -12.41
CA LEU A 150 2.78 -0.85 -13.68
C LEU A 150 1.87 -0.45 -14.85
N ILE A 151 0.66 -1.02 -14.91
CA ILE A 151 -0.31 -0.70 -15.97
C ILE A 151 -0.67 0.79 -15.91
N ILE A 152 -1.04 1.31 -14.73
CA ILE A 152 -1.40 2.72 -14.55
C ILE A 152 -0.23 3.63 -14.92
N GLY A 153 0.98 3.34 -14.41
CA GLY A 153 2.19 4.12 -14.68
C GLY A 153 2.54 4.13 -16.17
N ALA A 154 2.44 2.99 -16.85
CA ALA A 154 2.69 2.88 -18.29
C ALA A 154 1.63 3.63 -19.12
N VAL A 155 0.35 3.54 -18.75
CA VAL A 155 -0.74 4.28 -19.39
C VAL A 155 -0.53 5.79 -19.25
N VAL A 156 -0.18 6.28 -18.07
CA VAL A 156 0.13 7.70 -17.84
C VAL A 156 1.40 8.11 -18.60
N GLY A 157 2.44 7.29 -18.52
CA GLY A 157 3.74 7.49 -19.18
C GLY A 157 3.61 7.62 -20.70
N TRP A 158 2.80 6.77 -21.32
CA TRP A 158 2.64 6.72 -22.77
C TRP A 158 1.50 7.59 -23.30
N GLY A 159 0.41 7.71 -22.54
CA GLY A 159 -0.81 8.39 -22.96
C GLY A 159 -0.74 9.91 -22.89
N ALA A 160 -0.05 10.47 -21.89
CA ALA A 160 0.00 11.92 -21.69
C ALA A 160 0.56 12.70 -22.90
N PRO A 161 1.65 12.28 -23.57
CA PRO A 161 2.16 12.98 -24.76
C PRO A 161 1.25 12.87 -25.99
N LYS A 162 0.40 11.84 -26.07
CA LYS A 162 -0.52 11.63 -27.19
C LYS A 162 -1.75 12.52 -27.14
N LEU A 163 -2.16 12.94 -25.94
CA LEU A 163 -3.26 13.88 -25.75
C LEU A 163 -2.94 15.25 -26.37
N HIS A 164 -1.68 15.68 -26.24
CA HIS A 164 -1.19 16.93 -26.84
C HIS A 164 -1.34 16.94 -28.37
N ARG A 165 -0.92 15.86 -29.06
CA ARG A 165 -0.98 15.77 -30.54
C ARG A 165 -2.39 15.73 -31.14
N ARG A 166 -3.42 15.52 -30.32
CA ARG A 166 -4.81 15.36 -30.77
C ARG A 166 -5.64 16.65 -30.59
N PHE A 167 -5.18 17.57 -29.75
CA PHE A 167 -5.93 18.78 -29.37
C PHE A 167 -5.13 20.08 -29.50
N GLY A 168 -3.84 20.02 -29.87
CA GLY A 168 -3.04 21.15 -30.35
C GLY A 168 -2.89 21.10 -31.86
#